data_AF-A0A5J4Q067-F1
#
_entry.id   AF-A0A5J4Q067-F1
#
_cell.length_a   1.000
_cell.length_b   1.000
_cell.length_c   1.000
_cell.angle_alpha   90.00
_cell.angle_beta   90.00
_cell.angle_gamma   90.00
#
_symmetry.space_group_name_H-M   'P 1'
#
loop_
_entity.id
_entity.type
_entity.pdbx_description
1 polymer ?
#
loop_
_entity_poly.entity_id
_entity_poly.type
_entity_poly.pdbx_seq_one_letter_code
_entity_poly.pdbx_strand_id
1 'polypeptide(L)'
;RMVEFLHENQRYYDVRRWGIYEKTESEPIVGMNTESVKDGFYRRTIPNSSRIGARIVNKKLILLPLPLDEVRRLPLLDQNPGWED
;
A
#
# COMPACT_ATOMS: atom_id res chain seq x y z
N ARG A 1 -12.56 -3.87 13.44
CA ARG A 1 -11.90 -4.79 12.49
C ARG A 1 -10.39 -4.57 12.42
N MET A 2 -9.91 -3.32 12.27
CA MET A 2 -8.46 -3.07 12.14
C MET A 2 -7.64 -3.45 13.38
N VAL A 3 -8.20 -3.29 14.58
CA VAL A 3 -7.50 -3.60 15.84
C VAL A 3 -7.46 -5.11 16.07
N GLU A 4 -8.59 -5.78 15.85
CA GLU A 4 -8.78 -7.19 16.14
C GLU A 4 -7.97 -8.10 15.20
N PHE A 5 -7.81 -7.69 13.94
CA PHE A 5 -7.09 -8.46 12.91
C PHE A 5 -5.77 -7.79 12.49
N LEU A 6 -5.14 -7.06 13.41
CA LEU A 6 -3.86 -6.42 13.15
C LEU A 6 -2.80 -7.51 12.87
N HIS A 7 -2.03 -7.35 11.80
CA HIS A 7 -1.05 -8.33 11.30
C HIS A 7 -1.62 -9.66 10.79
N GLU A 8 -2.91 -9.73 10.48
CA GLU A 8 -3.56 -10.94 9.93
C GLU A 8 -3.94 -10.81 8.44
N ASN A 9 -3.20 -9.99 7.68
CA ASN A 9 -3.42 -9.75 6.24
C ASN A 9 -4.82 -9.21 5.83
N GLN A 10 -5.70 -8.89 6.79
CA GLN A 10 -7.03 -8.37 6.50
C GLN A 10 -7.00 -6.93 5.95
N ARG A 11 -6.11 -6.09 6.48
CA ARG A 11 -6.06 -4.66 6.12
C ARG A 11 -5.85 -4.43 4.62
N TYR A 12 -5.05 -5.29 3.97
CA TYR A 12 -4.77 -5.22 2.53
C TYR A 12 -6.06 -5.31 1.70
N TYR A 13 -6.95 -6.23 2.04
CA TYR A 13 -8.22 -6.44 1.34
C TYR A 13 -9.29 -5.45 1.80
N ASP A 14 -9.31 -5.11 3.09
CA ASP A 14 -10.28 -4.20 3.68
C ASP A 14 -10.25 -2.81 3.02
N VAL A 15 -9.07 -2.21 2.84
CA VAL A 15 -8.98 -0.87 2.22
C VAL A 15 -9.43 -0.86 0.76
N ARG A 16 -9.18 -1.97 0.04
CA ARG A 16 -9.53 -2.12 -1.37
C ARG A 16 -11.04 -2.31 -1.53
N ARG A 17 -11.63 -3.24 -0.80
CA ARG A 17 -13.09 -3.52 -0.89
C ARG A 17 -13.93 -2.37 -0.36
N TRP A 18 -13.40 -1.56 0.56
CA TRP A 18 -14.07 -0.35 1.06
C TRP A 18 -13.88 0.87 0.16
N GLY A 19 -13.06 0.79 -0.89
CA GLY A 19 -12.80 1.93 -1.77
C GLY A 19 -12.03 3.08 -1.12
N ILE A 20 -11.30 2.81 -0.02
CA ILE A 20 -10.54 3.82 0.73
C ILE A 20 -9.02 3.71 0.53
N TYR A 21 -8.57 2.84 -0.38
CA TYR A 21 -7.15 2.56 -0.65
C TYR A 21 -6.32 3.85 -0.83
N GLU A 22 -6.66 4.70 -1.81
CA GLU A 22 -5.84 5.90 -2.08
C GLU A 22 -5.87 6.87 -0.90
N LYS A 23 -7.02 7.00 -0.24
CA LYS A 23 -7.19 7.87 0.93
C LYS A 23 -6.27 7.44 2.07
N THR A 24 -6.32 6.17 2.45
CA THR A 24 -5.58 5.68 3.63
C THR A 24 -4.13 5.40 3.34
N GLU A 25 -3.80 4.94 2.13
CA GLU A 25 -2.41 4.60 1.79
C GLU A 25 -1.57 5.84 1.50
N SER A 26 -2.19 6.95 1.04
CA SER A 26 -1.49 8.24 0.86
C SER A 26 -1.19 8.96 2.17
N GLU A 27 -1.80 8.55 3.28
CA GLU A 27 -1.46 9.10 4.59
C GLU A 27 -0.02 8.73 4.96
N PRO A 28 0.82 9.71 5.36
CA PRO A 28 2.18 9.42 5.77
C PRO A 28 2.17 8.56 7.03
N ILE A 29 3.00 7.53 7.05
CA ILE A 29 3.21 6.73 8.25
C ILE A 29 4.03 7.57 9.21
N VAL A 30 3.49 7.80 10.41
CA VAL A 30 4.12 8.60 11.46
C VAL A 30 4.49 7.69 12.62
N GLY A 31 5.68 7.89 13.17
CA GLY A 31 6.19 7.18 14.34
C GLY A 31 6.95 8.13 15.27
N MET A 32 7.63 7.54 16.25
CA MET A 32 8.59 8.25 17.11
C MET A 32 9.93 8.43 16.39
N ASN A 33 10.67 9.47 16.75
CA ASN A 33 11.97 9.74 16.13
C ASN A 33 13.06 8.84 16.71
N THR A 34 13.30 7.70 16.07
CA THR A 34 14.32 6.74 16.48
C THR A 34 15.76 7.23 16.25
N GLU A 35 15.96 8.30 15.49
CA GLU A 35 17.28 8.88 15.21
C GLU A 35 17.70 9.89 16.29
N SER A 36 16.78 10.30 17.16
CA SER A 36 17.04 11.29 18.21
C SER A 36 17.40 10.65 19.54
N VAL A 37 18.26 11.33 20.30
CA VAL A 37 18.69 10.91 21.65
C VAL A 37 17.80 11.58 22.70
N LYS A 38 17.46 10.84 23.77
CA LYS A 38 16.67 11.31 24.93
C LYS A 38 15.30 11.90 24.53
N ASP A 39 15.08 13.18 24.79
CA ASP A 39 13.77 13.83 24.74
C ASP A 39 13.21 13.95 23.33
N GLY A 40 14.09 13.92 22.32
CA GLY A 40 13.67 13.99 20.93
C GLY A 40 13.02 12.70 20.42
N PHE A 41 13.12 11.57 21.14
CA PHE A 41 12.46 10.31 20.77
C PHE A 41 10.94 10.47 20.66
N TYR A 42 10.32 11.17 21.61
CA TYR A 42 8.86 11.34 21.67
C TYR A 42 8.31 12.33 20.64
N ARG A 43 9.19 12.96 19.83
CA ARG A 43 8.75 13.78 18.71
C ARG A 43 8.21 12.87 17.60
N ARG A 44 6.95 13.11 17.21
CA ARG A 44 6.34 12.45 16.06
C ARG A 44 7.03 12.91 14.77
N THR A 45 7.55 11.96 14.01
CA THR A 45 8.20 12.20 12.71
C THR A 45 7.78 11.15 11.69
N ILE A 46 7.96 11.46 10.40
CA ILE A 46 7.88 10.45 9.35
C ILE A 46 9.19 9.65 9.42
N PRO A 47 9.16 8.33 9.67
CA PRO A 47 10.40 7.56 9.79
C PRO A 47 11.17 7.57 8.47
N ASN A 48 12.47 7.82 8.55
CA ASN A 48 13.38 7.88 7.41
C ASN A 48 13.79 6.47 6.94
N SER A 49 12.80 5.62 6.68
CA SER A 49 13.02 4.29 6.09
C SER A 49 12.75 4.36 4.60
N SER A 50 13.65 3.78 3.79
CA SER A 50 13.45 3.63 2.34
C SER A 50 12.12 2.95 2.02
N ARG A 51 11.67 2.00 2.86
CA ARG A 51 10.38 1.31 2.70
C ARG A 51 9.17 2.22 2.86
N ILE A 52 9.25 3.23 3.71
CA ILE A 52 8.14 4.17 3.96
C ILE A 52 8.18 5.29 2.93
N GLY A 53 9.36 5.84 2.65
CA GLY A 53 9.55 6.93 1.69
C GLY A 53 9.29 6.54 0.23
N ALA A 54 9.56 5.28 -0.15
CA ALA A 54 9.37 4.79 -1.52
C ALA A 54 7.98 4.19 -1.80
N ARG A 55 6.99 4.39 -0.90
CA ARG A 55 5.64 3.86 -1.12
C ARG A 55 4.99 4.55 -2.32
N ILE A 56 4.59 3.74 -3.31
CA ILE A 56 3.79 4.20 -4.45
C ILE A 56 2.33 3.93 -4.15
N VAL A 57 1.51 4.97 -4.27
CA VAL A 57 0.06 4.86 -4.17
C VAL A 57 -0.52 5.24 -5.52
N ASN A 58 -1.25 4.31 -6.13
CA ASN A 58 -1.88 4.51 -7.42
C ASN A 58 -3.11 3.61 -7.53
N LYS A 59 -4.22 4.13 -8.05
CA LYS A 59 -5.45 3.39 -8.30
C LYS A 59 -5.27 2.03 -8.99
N LYS A 60 -4.29 1.87 -9.89
CA LYS A 60 -4.03 0.57 -10.55
C LYS A 60 -3.62 -0.54 -9.59
N LEU A 61 -3.05 -0.20 -8.43
CA LEU A 61 -2.61 -1.15 -7.39
C LEU A 61 -3.76 -1.74 -6.57
N ILE A 62 -5.01 -1.36 -6.87
CA ILE A 62 -6.21 -2.00 -6.31
C ILE A 62 -6.33 -3.43 -6.84
N LEU A 63 -6.00 -3.65 -8.12
CA LEU A 63 -6.02 -4.97 -8.77
C LEU A 63 -4.59 -5.36 -9.14
N LEU A 64 -4.25 -6.63 -8.92
CA LEU A 64 -2.95 -7.16 -9.32
C LEU A 64 -2.90 -7.35 -10.84
N PRO A 65 -1.76 -7.12 -11.49
CA PRO A 65 -1.63 -7.41 -12.92
C PRO A 65 -1.80 -8.91 -13.17
N LEU A 66 -2.48 -9.25 -14.27
CA LEU A 66 -2.47 -10.60 -14.81
C LEU A 66 -1.11 -10.88 -15.47
N PRO A 67 -0.58 -12.11 -15.38
CA PRO A 67 0.63 -12.49 -16.11
C PRO A 67 0.47 -12.24 -17.62
N LEU A 68 1.43 -11.52 -18.20
CA LEU A 68 1.36 -11.09 -19.60
C LEU A 68 1.28 -12.27 -20.58
N ASP A 69 1.93 -13.39 -20.26
CA ASP A 69 1.89 -14.61 -21.06
C ASP A 69 0.48 -15.23 -21.11
N GLU A 70 -0.30 -15.10 -20.03
CA GLU A 70 -1.68 -15.61 -19.98
C GLU A 70 -2.64 -14.71 -20.75
N VAL A 71 -2.48 -13.39 -20.63
CA VAL A 71 -3.25 -12.40 -21.41
C VAL A 71 -3.00 -12.59 -22.91
N ARG A 72 -1.75 -12.79 -23.33
CA ARG A 72 -1.40 -13.03 -24.74
C ARG A 72 -1.89 -14.37 -25.28
N ARG A 73 -2.06 -15.38 -24.43
CA ARG A 73 -2.54 -16.70 -24.83
C ARG A 73 -4.02 -16.70 -25.19
N LEU A 74 -4.81 -15.82 -24.57
CA LEU A 74 -6.27 -15.80 -24.70
C LEU A 74 -6.74 -14.49 -25.35
N PRO A 75 -7.12 -14.48 -26.64
CA PRO A 75 -7.51 -13.25 -27.35
C PRO A 75 -8.72 -12.49 -26.79
N LEU A 76 -9.51 -13.12 -25.90
CA LEU A 76 -10.69 -12.55 -25.25
C LEU A 76 -10.42 -12.14 -23.79
N LEU A 77 -9.19 -12.30 -23.30
CA LEU A 77 -8.82 -11.94 -21.93
C LEU A 77 -8.20 -10.54 -21.93
N ASP A 78 -8.92 -9.59 -21.34
CA ASP A 78 -8.39 -8.24 -21.10
C ASP A 78 -7.59 -8.17 -19.80
N GLN A 79 -6.66 -7.22 -19.74
CA GLN A 79 -5.85 -6.94 -18.57
C GLN A 79 -6.63 -6.07 -17.55
N ASN A 80 -6.20 -6.13 -16.29
CA ASN A 80 -6.70 -5.23 -15.25
C ASN A 80 -6.33 -3.76 -15.54
N PRO A 81 -7.20 -2.79 -15.20
CA PRO A 81 -6.98 -1.38 -15.51
C PRO A 81 -5.64 -0.82 -15.00
N GLY A 82 -4.90 -0.14 -15.88
CA GLY A 82 -3.62 0.50 -15.59
C GLY A 82 -2.38 -0.41 -15.71
N TRP A 83 -2.57 -1.63 -16.22
CA TRP A 83 -1.52 -2.64 -16.45
C TRP A 83 -1.40 -3.07 -17.91
N GLU A 84 -2.01 -2.33 -18.83
CA GLU A 84 -2.11 -2.67 -20.26
C GLU A 84 -0.78 -2.52 -21.02
N ASP A 85 0.15 -1.74 -20.48
CA ASP A 85 1.47 -1.42 -21.07
C ASP A 85 2.55 -2.48 -20.79
#